data_AF-A0A238KG98-F1
#
_entry.id   AF-A0A238KG98-F1
#
_cell.length_a   1.000
_cell.length_b   1.000
_cell.length_c   1.000
_cell.angle_alpha   90.00
_cell.angle_beta   90.00
_cell.angle_gamma   90.00
#
_symmetry.space_group_name_H-M   'P 1'
#
loop_
_entity.id
_entity.type
_entity.pdbx_description
1 polymer ?
#
loop_
_entity_poly.entity_id
_entity_poly.type
_entity_poly.pdbx_seq_one_letter_code
_entity_poly.pdbx_strand_id
1 'polypeptide(L)'
;MVEVTLWAGLRPLADHQERVMVEASTIRELLRKLQDRYPGLKVPFKNDVAVAINGTIYRDDWSQQISSDDEVFLLRRLAGG
;
A
#
# COMPACT_ATOMS: atom_id res chain seq x y z
N MET A 1 -6.55 -6.01 11.73
CA MET A 1 -6.64 -6.11 10.26
C MET A 1 -6.91 -4.70 9.75
N VAL A 2 -6.15 -4.22 8.78
CA VAL A 2 -6.28 -2.86 8.24
C VAL A 2 -6.86 -2.91 6.83
N GLU A 3 -7.71 -1.95 6.49
CA GLU A 3 -8.25 -1.76 5.15
C GLU A 3 -7.27 -0.92 4.32
N VAL A 4 -6.92 -1.41 3.13
CA VAL A 4 -6.00 -0.73 2.22
C VAL A 4 -6.71 -0.44 0.91
N THR A 5 -6.75 0.84 0.52
CA THR A 5 -7.32 1.27 -0.75
C THR A 5 -6.24 1.37 -1.83
N LEU A 6 -6.53 0.77 -3.00
CA LEU A 6 -5.65 0.71 -4.16
C LEU A 6 -6.04 1.75 -5.21
N TRP A 7 -5.05 2.49 -5.73
CA TRP A 7 -5.29 3.36 -6.90
C TRP A 7 -5.63 2.52 -8.13
N ALA A 8 -6.35 3.13 -9.09
CA ALA A 8 -6.92 2.44 -10.26
C ALA A 8 -5.93 1.52 -11.02
N GLY A 9 -4.67 1.92 -11.13
CA GLY A 9 -3.63 1.18 -11.85
C GLY A 9 -3.14 -0.10 -11.14
N LEU A 10 -3.38 -0.27 -9.83
CA LEU A 10 -3.05 -1.51 -9.12
C LEU A 10 -4.18 -2.52 -9.12
N ARG A 11 -5.43 -2.10 -9.33
CA ARG A 11 -6.60 -2.99 -9.23
C ARG A 11 -6.49 -4.20 -10.16
N PRO A 12 -6.07 -4.08 -11.44
CA PRO A 12 -5.90 -5.26 -12.31
C PRO A 12 -4.82 -6.24 -11.83
N LEU A 13 -3.93 -5.81 -10.94
CA LEU A 13 -2.86 -6.62 -10.36
C LEU A 13 -3.25 -7.24 -9.01
N ALA A 14 -4.45 -6.91 -8.50
CA ALA A 14 -4.99 -7.33 -7.21
C ALA A 14 -6.46 -7.79 -7.36
N ASP A 15 -6.70 -8.69 -8.32
CA ASP A 15 -8.01 -9.29 -8.61
C ASP A 15 -9.15 -8.29 -8.85
N HIS A 16 -8.82 -7.13 -9.43
CA HIS A 16 -9.75 -6.02 -9.67
C HIS A 16 -10.39 -5.42 -8.42
N GLN A 17 -9.83 -5.68 -7.23
CA GLN A 17 -10.30 -5.13 -5.97
C GLN A 17 -9.83 -3.68 -5.79
N GLU A 18 -10.73 -2.82 -5.32
CA GLU A 18 -10.38 -1.46 -4.91
C GLU A 18 -9.83 -1.42 -3.49
N ARG A 19 -10.36 -2.26 -2.60
CA ARG A 19 -9.99 -2.33 -1.19
C ARG A 19 -9.61 -3.75 -0.83
N VAL A 20 -8.55 -3.90 -0.05
CA VAL A 20 -8.04 -5.21 0.39
C VAL A 20 -7.75 -5.17 1.88
N MET A 21 -8.20 -6.19 2.59
CA MET A 21 -7.93 -6.36 4.02
C MET A 21 -6.61 -7.10 4.22
N VAL A 22 -5.71 -6.49 4.99
CA VAL A 22 -4.39 -7.06 5.29
C VAL A 22 -4.16 -6.98 6.80
N GLU A 23 -3.69 -8.06 7.39
CA GLU A 23 -3.20 -8.02 8.76
C GLU A 23 -1.75 -7.53 8.72
N ALA A 24 -1.49 -6.31 9.13
CA ALA A 24 -0.13 -5.76 9.17
C ALA A 24 -0.02 -4.72 10.28
N SER A 25 1.16 -4.62 10.87
CA SER A 25 1.46 -3.74 12.00
C SER A 25 2.34 -2.56 11.58
N THR A 26 2.91 -2.62 10.38
CA THR A 26 3.79 -1.58 9.80
C THR A 26 3.60 -1.49 8.29
N ILE A 27 4.02 -0.36 7.69
CA ILE A 27 3.98 -0.20 6.24
C ILE A 27 4.81 -1.29 5.53
N ARG A 28 6.01 -1.60 6.03
CA ARG A 28 6.86 -2.66 5.48
C ARG A 28 6.14 -4.01 5.43
N GLU A 29 5.48 -4.39 6.53
CA GLU A 29 4.76 -5.66 6.62
C GLU A 29 3.55 -5.68 5.66
N LEU A 30 2.83 -4.56 5.58
CA LEU A 30 1.69 -4.38 4.67
C LEU A 30 2.10 -4.56 3.22
N LEU A 31 3.14 -3.86 2.76
CA LEU A 31 3.64 -3.98 1.39
C LEU A 31 4.12 -5.42 1.08
N ARG A 32 4.84 -6.05 2.02
CA ARG A 32 5.29 -7.44 1.87
C ARG A 32 4.11 -8.41 1.73
N LYS A 33 3.10 -8.32 2.60
CA LYS A 33 1.93 -9.21 2.56
C LYS A 33 1.10 -9.01 1.29
N LEU A 34 0.99 -7.78 0.80
CA LEU A 34 0.35 -7.49 -0.49
C LEU A 34 1.13 -8.11 -1.66
N GLN A 35 2.46 -8.05 -1.65
CA GLN A 35 3.30 -8.67 -2.67
C GLN A 35 3.29 -10.20 -2.62
N ASP A 36 3.15 -10.78 -1.42
CA ASP A 36 3.04 -12.22 -1.22
C ASP A 36 1.67 -12.71 -1.73
N ARG A 37 0.60 -11.97 -1.45
CA ARG A 37 -0.77 -12.29 -1.92
C ARG A 37 -0.93 -12.04 -3.42
N TYR A 38 -0.37 -10.94 -3.93
CA TYR A 38 -0.52 -10.50 -5.32
C TYR A 38 0.87 -10.26 -5.94
N PRO A 39 1.48 -11.29 -6.56
CA PRO A 39 2.82 -11.19 -7.13
C PRO A 39 2.98 -10.08 -8.17
N GLY A 40 1.90 -9.69 -8.87
CA GLY A 40 1.90 -8.58 -9.82
C GLY A 40 2.24 -7.22 -9.20
N LEU A 41 2.02 -7.03 -7.88
CA LEU A 41 2.35 -5.80 -7.16
C LEU A 41 3.85 -5.64 -6.87
N LYS A 42 4.66 -6.68 -7.06
CA LYS A 42 6.11 -6.63 -6.80
C LYS A 42 6.83 -5.60 -7.67
N VAL A 43 6.41 -5.42 -8.93
CA VAL A 43 7.05 -4.47 -9.84
C VAL A 43 6.69 -3.01 -9.50
N PRO A 44 5.40 -2.63 -9.39
CA PRO A 44 5.02 -1.26 -9.00
C PRO A 44 5.59 -0.81 -7.65
N PHE A 45 5.72 -1.72 -6.68
CA PHE A 45 6.16 -1.36 -5.31
C PHE A 45 7.66 -1.09 -5.20
N LYS A 46 8.48 -1.45 -6.19
CA LYS A 46 9.93 -1.24 -6.09
C LYS A 46 10.32 0.24 -6.06
N ASN A 47 9.67 1.08 -6.88
CA ASN A 47 10.09 2.47 -7.06
C ASN A 47 8.93 3.48 -7.09
N ASP A 48 7.68 3.02 -7.25
CA ASP A 48 6.57 3.90 -7.59
C ASP A 48 5.45 3.93 -6.55
N VAL A 49 5.69 3.46 -5.32
CA VAL A 49 4.66 3.44 -4.26
C VAL A 49 4.96 4.46 -3.17
N ALA A 50 3.91 5.18 -2.77
CA ALA A 50 3.83 5.92 -1.51
C ALA A 50 2.61 5.40 -0.74
N VAL A 51 2.66 5.47 0.58
CA VAL A 51 1.57 5.02 1.46
C VAL A 51 1.06 6.20 2.24
N ALA A 52 -0.24 6.47 2.18
CA ALA A 52 -0.87 7.46 3.05
C ALA A 52 -1.56 6.76 4.21
N ILE A 53 -1.33 7.23 5.43
CA ILE A 53 -2.00 6.78 6.65
C ILE A 53 -2.68 8.01 7.26
N ASN A 54 -4.01 7.98 7.37
CA ASN A 54 -4.80 9.09 7.94
C ASN A 54 -4.43 10.46 7.32
N GLY A 55 -4.23 10.50 6.00
CA GLY A 55 -3.85 11.71 5.26
C GLY A 55 -2.36 12.07 5.26
N THR A 56 -1.52 11.40 6.07
CA THR A 56 -0.07 11.62 6.09
C THR A 56 0.62 10.69 5.09
N ILE A 57 1.44 11.25 4.19
CA ILE A 57 2.10 10.49 3.11
C ILE A 57 3.53 10.07 3.52
N TYR A 58 3.79 8.77 3.43
CA TYR A 58 5.08 8.12 3.67
C TYR A 58 5.64 7.61 2.34
N ARG A 59 6.88 8.01 2.02
CA ARG A 59 7.54 7.67 0.75
C ARG A 59 8.78 6.79 0.91
N ASP A 60 9.46 6.92 2.03
CA ASP A 60 10.73 6.25 2.30
C ASP A 60 10.82 5.73 3.75
N ASP A 61 9.85 6.08 4.61
CA ASP A 61 9.72 5.53 5.97
C ASP A 61 8.71 4.39 5.99
N TRP A 62 9.25 3.17 5.94
CA TRP A 62 8.47 1.94 5.98
C TRP A 62 8.32 1.35 7.38
N SER A 63 8.90 2.00 8.38
CA SER A 63 8.87 1.55 9.78
C SER A 63 7.65 2.05 10.55
N GLN A 64 6.94 3.03 9.98
CA GLN A 64 5.71 3.57 10.54
C GLN A 64 4.71 2.46 10.90
N GLN A 65 4.18 2.55 12.11
CA GLN A 65 3.17 1.63 12.62
C GLN A 65 1.80 1.91 12.01
N ILE A 66 1.03 0.84 11.86
CA ILE A 66 -0.35 0.86 11.35
C ILE A 66 -1.24 0.22 12.40
N SER A 67 -2.26 0.94 12.83
CA SER A 67 -3.35 0.46 13.67
C SER A 67 -4.46 -0.17 12.83
N SER A 68 -5.33 -0.98 13.44
CA SER A 68 -6.52 -1.51 12.78
C SER A 68 -7.52 -0.43 12.36
N ASP A 69 -7.49 0.71 13.06
CA ASP A 69 -8.43 1.82 12.85
C ASP A 69 -7.91 2.85 11.84
N ASP A 70 -6.68 2.65 11.33
CA ASP A 70 -6.06 3.56 10.38
C ASP A 70 -6.64 3.37 8.97
N GLU A 71 -6.85 4.50 8.29
CA GLU A 71 -7.21 4.50 6.88
C GLU A 71 -5.94 4.54 6.02
N VAL A 72 -5.72 3.50 5.23
CA VAL A 72 -4.49 3.34 4.43
C VAL A 72 -4.79 3.42 2.93
N PHE A 73 -4.06 4.29 2.23
CA PHE A 73 -4.12 4.41 0.79
C PHE A 73 -2.75 4.13 0.16
N LEU A 74 -2.73 3.32 -0.88
CA LEU A 74 -1.58 3.26 -1.77
C LEU A 74 -1.70 4.34 -2.84
N LEU A 75 -0.60 5.07 -3.04
CA LEU A 75 -0.49 6.14 -4.00
C LEU A 75 0.69 5.87 -4.93
N ARG A 76 0.57 6.35 -6.17
CA ARG A 76 1.73 6.39 -7.07
C ARG A 76 2.69 7.47 -6.58
N ARG A 77 3.98 7.17 -6.53
CA ARG A 77 5.01 8.17 -6.33
C ARG A 77 4.97 9.13 -7.52
N LEU A 78 4.46 10.34 -7.31
CA LEU A 78 4.60 11.41 -8.28
C LEU A 78 6.06 11.85 -8.25
N ALA A 79 6.75 11.79 -9.40
CA ALA A 79 8.01 12.47 -9.58
C ALA A 79 7.73 13.98 -9.42
N GLY A 80 8.27 14.58 -8.35
CA GLY A 80 8.39 16.03 -8.31
C GLY A 80 9.32 16.43 -9.44
N GLY A 81 8.87 17.36 -10.30
CA GLY A 81 9.71 17.96 -11.34
C GLY A 81 10.90 18.69 -10.76
#